data_AF-A0A5A8F0A2-F1
#
_entry.id   AF-A0A5A8F0A2-F1
#
_cell.length_a   1.000
_cell.length_b   1.000
_cell.length_c   1.000
_cell.angle_alpha   90.00
_cell.angle_beta   90.00
_cell.angle_gamma   90.00
#
_symmetry.space_group_name_H-M   'P 1'
#
loop_
_entity.id
_entity.type
_entity.pdbx_description
1 polymer ?
#
loop_
_entity_poly.entity_id
_entity_poly.type
_entity_poly.pdbx_seq_one_letter_code
_entity_poly.pdbx_strand_id
1 'polypeptide(L)'
;MATVGLPTDAGLSVLSSNLRENVKKFALYGTDSSDKSVPISETATTLSLSSYLVGEFDVSQAYFDDNGVLTFECPIPYEYNSTKWVSAIGLLYVDPGSGAKTLVALASSAKFQKISGVGGTFVFKVPIAGDASTPIFKEQPYITDAQFASFINERDGVLLEALSQAALANREIEKTLNIRFQTGEIVIYNRGIINGLDVSKSTTATRNVNITSGQVFLEGRVLPVDELANTANIPSNPDTTAKYCYLYAYLNDVGKIDVACTLLDEEIPEGGIPLYKVTVPAGNTESNDPYLTSVTFADIRRKEPNYPLYMSASPTVYVPLETPVVDSEYQIDIELVSFSGCGFQLGYVYVGAKAANGFSIYYNGSADNIHIKWTLRKLDL
;
A
#
# COMPACT_ATOMS: atom_id res chain seq x y z
N MET A 1 55.47 -2.33 -14.17
CA MET A 1 56.83 -2.63 -14.72
C MET A 1 57.85 -2.32 -13.64
N ALA A 2 58.82 -3.20 -13.39
CA ALA A 2 59.84 -2.96 -12.37
C ALA A 2 61.09 -2.32 -13.01
N THR A 3 61.64 -1.27 -12.39
CA THR A 3 62.91 -0.66 -12.80
C THR A 3 63.83 -0.46 -11.60
N VAL A 4 65.14 -0.50 -11.84
CA VAL A 4 66.17 -0.32 -10.81
C VAL A 4 66.72 1.10 -10.93
N GLY A 5 66.57 1.88 -9.86
CA GLY A 5 67.03 3.24 -9.75
C GLY A 5 68.49 3.33 -9.34
N LEU A 6 69.22 4.20 -10.04
CA LEU A 6 70.52 4.70 -9.66
C LEU A 6 70.32 5.89 -8.70
N PRO A 7 70.76 5.82 -7.43
CA PRO A 7 70.75 6.98 -6.53
C PRO A 7 71.62 8.11 -7.10
N THR A 8 71.20 9.36 -6.90
CA THR A 8 72.05 10.52 -7.18
C THR A 8 72.96 10.81 -5.97
N ASP A 9 74.01 11.62 -6.17
CA ASP A 9 74.92 12.03 -5.08
C ASP A 9 74.17 12.68 -3.91
N ALA A 10 73.18 13.54 -4.23
CA ALA A 10 72.32 14.15 -3.23
C ALA A 10 71.32 13.14 -2.62
N GLY A 11 70.84 12.20 -3.43
CA GLY A 11 69.81 11.25 -3.07
C GLY A 11 70.24 10.18 -2.08
N LEU A 12 71.51 9.76 -2.10
CA LEU A 12 72.01 8.72 -1.19
C LEU A 12 71.83 9.11 0.28
N SER A 13 72.06 10.38 0.62
CA SER A 13 71.87 10.91 1.99
C SER A 13 70.40 10.97 2.41
N VAL A 14 69.49 11.27 1.47
CA VAL A 14 68.05 11.33 1.73
C VAL A 14 67.48 9.92 1.92
N LEU A 15 67.83 9.00 1.02
CA LEU A 15 67.27 7.65 0.98
C LEU A 15 67.78 6.76 2.12
N SER A 16 68.99 7.03 2.64
CA SER A 16 69.55 6.31 3.80
C SER A 16 69.11 6.87 5.16
N SER A 17 68.42 8.02 5.19
CA SER A 17 67.92 8.64 6.43
C SER A 17 66.40 8.57 6.53
N ASN A 18 65.83 9.12 7.60
CA ASN A 18 64.37 9.23 7.77
C ASN A 18 63.73 10.21 6.77
N LEU A 19 64.53 11.03 6.08
CA LEU A 19 64.05 11.94 5.05
C LEU A 19 63.42 11.20 3.85
N ARG A 20 63.70 9.90 3.68
CA ARG A 20 63.08 9.03 2.67
C ARG A 20 61.55 8.99 2.75
N GLU A 21 60.97 9.25 3.92
CA GLU A 21 59.51 9.36 4.09
C GLU A 21 58.90 10.48 3.23
N ASN A 22 59.68 11.51 2.91
CA ASN A 22 59.25 12.66 2.10
C ASN A 22 59.55 12.51 0.60
N VAL A 23 59.96 11.31 0.15
CA VAL A 23 60.04 10.97 -1.29
C VAL A 23 58.63 10.63 -1.78
N LYS A 24 57.80 11.67 -1.85
CA LYS A 24 56.36 11.57 -2.15
C LYS A 24 56.04 11.74 -3.63
N LYS A 25 57.00 12.15 -4.45
CA LYS A 25 56.79 12.43 -5.87
C LYS A 25 57.74 11.65 -6.75
N PHE A 26 57.28 11.39 -7.97
CA PHE A 26 58.11 10.88 -9.04
C PHE A 26 57.88 11.71 -10.32
N ALA A 27 58.93 11.80 -11.13
CA ALA A 27 58.93 12.49 -12.41
C ALA A 27 59.14 11.50 -13.55
N LEU A 28 58.46 11.72 -14.67
CA LEU A 28 58.72 11.03 -15.92
C LEU A 28 59.54 11.94 -16.84
N TYR A 29 60.60 11.38 -17.41
CA TYR A 29 61.50 12.07 -18.34
C TYR A 29 61.48 11.40 -19.72
N GLY A 30 61.50 12.21 -20.77
CA GLY A 30 61.34 11.75 -22.15
C GLY A 30 61.84 12.70 -23.21
N THR A 31 61.88 12.20 -24.44
CA THR A 31 62.41 12.89 -25.63
C THR A 31 61.38 12.92 -26.75
N ASP A 32 61.52 13.84 -27.72
CA ASP A 32 60.56 13.97 -28.84
C ASP A 32 60.67 12.83 -29.89
N SER A 33 61.67 11.95 -29.74
CA SER A 33 61.90 10.81 -30.64
C SER A 33 62.26 9.57 -29.82
N SER A 34 61.82 8.40 -30.31
CA SER A 34 62.12 7.08 -29.76
C SER A 34 63.60 6.71 -29.81
N ASP A 35 64.39 7.35 -30.67
CA ASP A 35 65.80 7.03 -30.89
C ASP A 35 66.72 7.77 -29.93
N LYS A 36 66.22 8.84 -29.28
CA LYS A 36 66.93 9.59 -28.25
C LYS A 36 66.68 8.97 -26.87
N SER A 37 67.56 9.23 -25.92
CA SER A 37 67.42 8.78 -24.52
C SER A 37 67.74 9.92 -23.57
N VAL A 38 67.11 9.90 -22.40
CA VAL A 38 67.44 10.80 -21.30
C VAL A 38 68.81 10.40 -20.74
N PRO A 39 69.75 11.34 -20.53
CA PRO A 39 71.03 11.03 -19.92
C PRO A 39 70.83 10.65 -18.45
N ILE A 40 71.33 9.47 -18.05
CA ILE A 40 71.26 8.97 -16.68
C ILE A 40 72.67 9.05 -16.07
N SER A 41 72.81 9.74 -14.95
CA SER A 41 74.06 9.91 -14.22
C SER A 41 73.78 10.18 -12.74
N GLU A 42 74.70 9.80 -11.86
CA GLU A 42 74.67 10.08 -10.41
C GLU A 42 74.73 11.59 -10.10
N THR A 43 75.28 12.37 -11.03
CA THR A 43 75.39 13.84 -10.93
C THR A 43 74.15 14.59 -11.47
N ALA A 44 73.12 13.86 -11.93
CA ALA A 44 71.93 14.47 -12.50
C ALA A 44 71.12 15.23 -11.44
N THR A 45 70.58 16.39 -11.81
CA THR A 45 69.73 17.23 -10.97
C THR A 45 68.39 17.53 -11.66
N THR A 46 67.42 18.01 -10.90
CA THR A 46 66.14 18.48 -11.44
C THR A 46 66.33 19.60 -12.48
N LEU A 47 67.36 20.45 -12.31
CA LEU A 47 67.72 21.49 -13.26
C LEU A 47 68.34 20.94 -14.55
N SER A 48 69.30 20.02 -14.44
CA SER A 48 69.96 19.43 -15.63
C SER A 48 69.01 18.61 -16.50
N LEU A 49 67.92 18.08 -15.93
CA LEU A 49 66.92 17.27 -16.64
C LEU A 49 65.62 18.03 -16.97
N SER A 50 65.55 19.34 -16.69
CA SER A 50 64.35 20.16 -16.87
C SER A 50 63.76 20.11 -18.29
N SER A 51 64.61 20.09 -19.32
CA SER A 51 64.17 20.00 -20.73
C SER A 51 63.55 18.64 -21.11
N TYR A 52 63.85 17.60 -20.33
CA TYR A 52 63.35 16.24 -20.53
C TYR A 52 62.10 15.95 -19.70
N LEU A 53 61.70 16.82 -18.77
CA LEU A 53 60.54 16.59 -17.92
C LEU A 53 59.26 16.48 -18.76
N VAL A 54 58.47 15.46 -18.46
CA VAL A 54 57.19 15.19 -19.15
C VAL A 54 56.01 15.33 -18.19
N GLY A 55 56.17 14.89 -16.94
CA GLY A 55 55.15 15.02 -15.91
C GLY A 55 55.67 14.64 -14.53
N GLU A 56 54.98 15.10 -13.49
CA GLU A 56 55.25 14.77 -12.09
C GLU A 56 53.96 14.28 -11.42
N PHE A 57 54.09 13.24 -10.60
CA PHE A 57 52.96 12.57 -9.95
C PHE A 57 53.34 12.11 -8.55
N ASP A 58 52.34 11.71 -7.77
CA ASP A 58 52.53 11.27 -6.40
C ASP A 58 52.82 9.76 -6.33
N VAL A 59 53.66 9.38 -5.37
CA VAL A 59 53.98 8.00 -5.05
C VAL A 59 52.88 7.42 -4.16
N SER A 60 52.36 6.25 -4.52
CA SER A 60 51.28 5.55 -3.78
C SER A 60 51.77 5.01 -2.43
N GLN A 61 52.88 4.28 -2.47
CA GLN A 61 53.47 3.66 -1.29
C GLN A 61 54.96 3.43 -1.46
N ALA A 62 55.67 3.37 -0.35
CA ALA A 62 57.07 2.99 -0.27
C ALA A 62 57.29 1.96 0.85
N TYR A 63 58.07 0.93 0.58
CA TYR A 63 58.33 -0.17 1.51
C TYR A 63 59.65 -0.87 1.16
N PHE A 64 60.26 -1.56 2.13
CA PHE A 64 61.32 -2.52 1.87
C PHE A 64 60.69 -3.85 1.43
N ASP A 65 61.10 -4.37 0.27
CA ASP A 65 60.60 -5.65 -0.23
C ASP A 65 61.15 -6.85 0.57
N ASP A 66 60.77 -8.07 0.21
CA ASP A 66 61.19 -9.29 0.91
C ASP A 66 62.71 -9.53 0.85
N ASN A 67 63.42 -8.83 -0.04
CA ASN A 67 64.88 -8.86 -0.13
C ASN A 67 65.53 -7.67 0.61
N GLY A 68 64.75 -6.89 1.36
CA GLY A 68 65.23 -5.71 2.07
C GLY A 68 65.58 -4.53 1.16
N VAL A 69 65.04 -4.48 -0.07
CA VAL A 69 65.32 -3.43 -1.06
C VAL A 69 64.22 -2.37 -1.04
N LEU A 70 64.61 -1.10 -0.90
CA LEU A 70 63.67 0.02 -0.90
C LEU A 70 62.92 0.12 -2.23
N THR A 71 61.59 -0.01 -2.16
CA THR A 71 60.69 -0.10 -3.30
C THR A 71 59.60 0.97 -3.22
N PHE A 72 59.36 1.66 -4.33
CA PHE A 72 58.31 2.67 -4.47
C PHE A 72 57.31 2.27 -5.56
N GLU A 73 56.02 2.44 -5.27
CA GLU A 73 54.96 2.30 -6.27
C GLU A 73 54.58 3.65 -6.84
N CYS A 74 54.84 3.82 -8.12
CA CYS A 74 54.65 5.05 -8.87
C CYS A 74 53.49 4.85 -9.87
N PRO A 75 52.24 5.11 -9.47
CA PRO A 75 51.08 4.97 -10.36
C PRO A 75 51.04 6.13 -11.37
N ILE A 76 50.91 5.79 -12.65
CA ILE A 76 50.67 6.78 -13.70
C ILE A 76 49.16 7.03 -13.79
N PRO A 77 48.70 8.30 -13.73
CA PRO A 77 47.28 8.60 -13.85
C PRO A 77 46.68 8.08 -15.15
N TYR A 78 45.46 7.55 -15.05
CA TYR A 78 44.70 6.98 -16.17
C TYR A 78 44.54 8.00 -17.32
N GLU A 79 44.23 9.24 -16.94
CA GLU A 79 43.93 10.34 -17.86
C GLU A 79 45.16 11.00 -18.47
N TYR A 80 46.35 10.74 -17.93
CA TYR A 80 47.59 11.36 -18.40
C TYR A 80 47.93 10.91 -19.82
N ASN A 81 48.31 11.86 -20.68
CA ASN A 81 48.73 11.65 -22.06
C ASN A 81 50.05 12.39 -22.31
N SER A 82 51.00 11.75 -22.98
CA SER A 82 52.30 12.32 -23.33
C SER A 82 52.51 12.30 -24.84
N THR A 83 52.99 13.41 -25.39
CA THR A 83 53.48 13.48 -26.78
C THR A 83 54.96 13.08 -26.91
N LYS A 84 55.70 13.08 -25.80
CA LYS A 84 57.11 12.65 -25.73
C LYS A 84 57.23 11.16 -25.41
N TRP A 85 58.31 10.55 -25.90
CA TRP A 85 58.72 9.19 -25.57
C TRP A 85 59.39 9.17 -24.21
N VAL A 86 58.69 8.66 -23.19
CA VAL A 86 59.21 8.48 -21.84
C VAL A 86 60.25 7.37 -21.86
N SER A 87 61.45 7.64 -21.33
CA SER A 87 62.56 6.68 -21.28
C SER A 87 63.28 6.64 -19.93
N ALA A 88 62.91 7.53 -19.00
CA ALA A 88 63.41 7.48 -17.64
C ALA A 88 62.34 7.93 -16.64
N ILE A 89 62.46 7.42 -15.41
CA ILE A 89 61.65 7.80 -14.27
C ILE A 89 62.59 8.22 -13.15
N GLY A 90 62.26 9.28 -12.42
CA GLY A 90 63.05 9.77 -11.30
C GLY A 90 62.21 9.95 -10.05
N LEU A 91 62.79 9.67 -8.90
CA LEU A 91 62.17 9.91 -7.60
C LEU A 91 62.57 11.30 -7.10
N LEU A 92 61.61 12.00 -6.51
CA LEU A 92 61.76 13.35 -6.01
C LEU A 92 61.52 13.39 -4.51
N TYR A 93 62.53 13.84 -3.77
CA TYR A 93 62.36 14.32 -2.41
C TYR A 93 61.77 15.72 -2.43
N VAL A 94 60.75 15.95 -1.63
CA VAL A 94 60.16 17.27 -1.42
C VAL A 94 60.50 17.71 0.00
N ASP A 95 61.26 18.78 0.14
CA ASP A 95 61.57 19.34 1.45
C ASP A 95 60.28 19.88 2.10
N PRO A 96 59.86 19.35 3.27
CA PRO A 96 58.62 19.78 3.93
C PRO A 96 58.65 21.24 4.41
N GLY A 97 59.83 21.83 4.62
CA GLY A 97 59.96 23.21 5.08
C GLY A 97 59.98 24.25 3.96
N SER A 98 60.58 23.92 2.81
CA SER A 98 60.78 24.85 1.70
C SER A 98 60.00 24.51 0.43
N GLY A 99 59.47 23.29 0.32
CA GLY A 99 58.88 22.75 -0.90
C GLY A 99 59.88 22.49 -2.03
N ALA A 100 61.19 22.66 -1.77
CA ALA A 100 62.23 22.44 -2.75
C ALA A 100 62.29 20.96 -3.15
N LYS A 101 62.46 20.71 -4.45
CA LYS A 101 62.50 19.35 -5.02
C LYS A 101 63.92 18.95 -5.35
N THR A 102 64.34 17.81 -4.80
CA THR A 102 65.65 17.21 -5.07
C THR A 102 65.44 15.87 -5.76
N LEU A 103 66.13 15.66 -6.89
CA LEU A 103 66.15 14.37 -7.58
C LEU A 103 66.99 13.40 -6.75
N VAL A 104 66.39 12.33 -6.24
CA VAL A 104 67.06 11.39 -5.33
C VAL A 104 67.45 10.06 -5.97
N ALA A 105 66.74 9.64 -7.01
CA ALA A 105 67.12 8.47 -7.78
C ALA A 105 66.58 8.60 -9.21
N LEU A 106 67.27 7.99 -10.17
CA LEU A 106 66.87 7.99 -11.58
C LEU A 106 67.06 6.58 -12.16
N ALA A 107 66.07 6.11 -12.91
CA ALA A 107 66.12 4.82 -13.57
C ALA A 107 65.78 4.94 -15.05
N SER A 108 66.44 4.11 -15.87
CA SER A 108 66.01 3.90 -17.25
C SER A 108 64.72 3.08 -17.25
N SER A 109 63.76 3.43 -18.09
CA SER A 109 62.55 2.61 -18.31
C SER A 109 62.56 2.05 -19.73
N ALA A 110 61.74 1.03 -19.99
CA ALA A 110 61.37 0.74 -21.37
C ALA A 110 60.78 2.02 -22.00
N LYS A 111 61.09 2.26 -23.28
CA LYS A 111 60.60 3.46 -23.96
C LYS A 111 59.13 3.30 -24.31
N PHE A 112 58.29 4.26 -23.93
CA PHE A 112 56.86 4.21 -24.26
C PHE A 112 56.28 5.62 -24.40
N GLN A 113 55.17 5.71 -25.11
CA GLN A 113 54.34 6.92 -25.17
C GLN A 113 53.02 6.61 -24.45
N LYS A 114 52.70 7.40 -23.42
CA LYS A 114 51.49 7.21 -22.64
C LYS A 114 50.30 7.85 -23.36
N ILE A 115 49.28 7.06 -23.69
CA ILE A 115 47.99 7.56 -24.15
C ILE A 115 47.00 7.65 -22.98
N SER A 116 46.07 8.60 -23.02
CA SER A 116 44.95 8.66 -22.08
C SER A 116 44.08 7.40 -22.24
N GLY A 117 43.51 6.89 -21.13
CA GLY A 117 42.65 5.71 -21.17
C GLY A 117 43.32 4.38 -20.81
N VAL A 118 44.62 4.39 -20.52
CA VAL A 118 45.39 3.20 -20.10
C VAL A 118 46.12 3.53 -18.80
N GLY A 119 45.80 2.85 -17.70
CA GLY A 119 46.53 3.01 -16.42
C GLY A 119 47.82 2.20 -16.38
N GLY A 120 48.62 2.39 -15.33
CA GLY A 120 49.78 1.53 -15.07
C GLY A 120 50.57 1.96 -13.84
N THR A 121 51.27 1.02 -13.23
CA THR A 121 52.14 1.29 -12.06
C THR A 121 53.58 0.88 -12.36
N PHE A 122 54.50 1.80 -12.08
CA PHE A 122 55.93 1.50 -12.02
C PHE A 122 56.30 1.07 -10.60
N VAL A 123 57.04 -0.02 -10.52
CA VAL A 123 57.67 -0.46 -9.28
C VAL A 123 59.13 -0.02 -9.37
N PHE A 124 59.50 1.01 -8.63
CA PHE A 124 60.82 1.61 -8.67
C PHE A 124 61.64 1.08 -7.48
N LYS A 125 62.67 0.29 -7.76
CA LYS A 125 63.53 -0.31 -6.72
C LYS A 125 64.85 0.42 -6.64
N VAL A 126 65.24 0.85 -5.44
CA VAL A 126 66.52 1.52 -5.20
C VAL A 126 67.38 0.60 -4.35
N PRO A 127 68.67 0.36 -4.68
CA PRO A 127 69.55 -0.56 -3.95
C PRO A 127 70.01 0.03 -2.60
N ILE A 128 69.05 0.32 -1.72
CA ILE A 128 69.23 0.73 -0.33
C ILE A 128 68.69 -0.41 0.52
N ALA A 129 69.54 -0.93 1.41
CA ALA A 129 69.21 -2.03 2.30
C ALA A 129 68.40 -1.55 3.52
N GLY A 130 67.42 -2.35 3.93
CA GLY A 130 66.67 -2.18 5.17
C GLY A 130 66.00 -3.49 5.58
N ASP A 131 65.19 -3.42 6.63
CA ASP A 131 64.51 -4.59 7.17
C ASP A 131 63.39 -5.05 6.22
N ALA A 132 63.43 -6.34 5.85
CA ALA A 132 62.49 -6.92 4.90
C ALA A 132 61.03 -6.70 5.34
N SER A 133 60.17 -6.42 4.35
CA SER A 133 58.73 -6.21 4.53
C SER A 133 58.35 -5.03 5.44
N THR A 134 59.23 -4.05 5.61
CA THR A 134 58.97 -2.86 6.43
C THR A 134 58.33 -1.73 5.61
N PRO A 135 57.13 -1.24 5.96
CA PRO A 135 56.52 -0.09 5.28
C PRO A 135 57.21 1.22 5.67
N ILE A 136 57.37 2.12 4.70
CA ILE A 136 57.86 3.50 4.92
C ILE A 136 56.69 4.47 4.94
N PHE A 137 55.79 4.38 3.95
CA PHE A 137 54.50 5.08 3.97
C PHE A 137 53.51 4.41 3.02
N LYS A 138 52.21 4.64 3.27
CA LYS A 138 51.12 4.23 2.39
C LYS A 138 50.06 5.33 2.35
N GLU A 139 49.85 5.93 1.18
CA GLU A 139 48.82 6.94 0.96
C GLU A 139 47.71 6.32 0.09
N GLN A 140 46.69 5.75 0.74
CA GLN A 140 45.46 5.31 0.07
C GLN A 140 44.23 5.93 0.75
N PRO A 141 43.20 6.38 0.00
CA PRO A 141 41.96 6.89 0.56
C PRO A 141 41.01 5.74 0.92
N TYR A 142 41.03 5.28 2.17
CA TYR A 142 40.01 4.35 2.69
C TYR A 142 39.01 5.07 3.59
N ILE A 143 37.72 4.76 3.40
CA ILE A 143 36.66 5.01 4.37
C ILE A 143 36.94 4.13 5.59
N THR A 144 36.93 4.71 6.79
CA THR A 144 37.13 3.96 8.04
C THR A 144 35.91 3.06 8.34
N ASP A 145 36.10 1.96 9.07
CA ASP A 145 34.99 1.07 9.49
C ASP A 145 33.90 1.84 10.26
N ALA A 146 34.29 2.87 11.02
CA ALA A 146 33.37 3.76 11.72
C ALA A 146 32.50 4.59 10.75
N GLN A 147 33.09 5.11 9.67
CA GLN A 147 32.34 5.83 8.63
C GLN A 147 31.43 4.90 7.83
N PHE A 148 31.88 3.68 7.55
CA PHE A 148 31.04 2.67 6.88
C PHE A 148 29.86 2.24 7.76
N ALA A 149 30.08 2.05 9.06
CA ALA A 149 29.01 1.77 10.02
C ALA A 149 28.01 2.93 10.12
N SER A 150 28.48 4.19 10.13
CA SER A 150 27.60 5.37 10.10
C SER A 150 26.73 5.38 8.84
N PHE A 151 27.32 5.11 7.67
CA PHE A 151 26.59 5.03 6.41
C PHE A 151 25.51 3.94 6.42
N ILE A 152 25.82 2.75 6.94
CA ILE A 152 24.83 1.66 7.08
C ILE A 152 23.69 2.09 8.00
N ASN A 153 24.00 2.68 9.16
CA ASN A 153 22.99 3.12 10.11
C ASN A 153 22.08 4.22 9.54
N GLU A 154 22.65 5.18 8.80
CA GLU A 154 21.89 6.23 8.12
C GLU A 154 20.98 5.63 7.04
N ARG A 155 21.50 4.72 6.20
CA ARG A 155 20.73 4.03 5.18
C ARG A 155 19.58 3.23 5.79
N ASP A 156 19.84 2.47 6.85
CA ASP A 156 18.84 1.62 7.49
C ASP A 156 17.79 2.48 8.20
N GLY A 157 18.17 3.63 8.77
CA GLY A 157 17.24 4.63 9.31
C GLY A 157 16.28 5.19 8.25
N VAL A 158 16.81 5.57 7.09
CA VAL A 158 16.00 6.04 5.95
C VAL A 158 15.06 4.93 5.46
N LEU A 159 15.54 3.68 5.39
CA LEU A 159 14.72 2.54 4.98
C LEU A 159 13.58 2.26 5.96
N LEU A 160 13.85 2.30 7.26
CA LEU A 160 12.84 2.11 8.31
C LEU A 160 11.76 3.20 8.25
N GLU A 161 12.15 4.46 8.07
CA GLU A 161 11.20 5.56 7.92
C GLU A 161 10.33 5.37 6.66
N ALA A 162 10.94 5.03 5.53
CA ALA A 162 10.23 4.77 4.28
C ALA A 162 9.22 3.61 4.41
N LEU A 163 9.61 2.51 5.06
CA LEU A 163 8.72 1.37 5.32
C LEU A 163 7.58 1.75 6.29
N SER A 164 7.86 2.55 7.31
CA SER A 164 6.84 3.06 8.24
C SER A 164 5.82 3.93 7.52
N GLN A 165 6.26 4.86 6.67
CA GLN A 165 5.36 5.70 5.87
C GLN A 165 4.54 4.88 4.87
N ALA A 166 5.14 3.87 4.22
CA ALA A 166 4.42 2.96 3.34
C ALA A 166 3.35 2.15 4.10
N ALA A 167 3.65 1.68 5.31
CA ALA A 167 2.69 0.99 6.15
C ALA A 167 1.52 1.89 6.58
N LEU A 168 1.80 3.15 6.94
CA LEU A 168 0.76 4.14 7.25
C LEU A 168 -0.12 4.44 6.03
N ALA A 169 0.49 4.64 4.87
CA ALA A 169 -0.25 4.86 3.62
C ALA A 169 -1.19 3.70 3.29
N ASN A 170 -0.72 2.45 3.43
CA ASN A 170 -1.55 1.26 3.20
C ASN A 170 -2.73 1.18 4.19
N ARG A 171 -2.51 1.50 5.47
CA ARG A 171 -3.60 1.55 6.46
C ARG A 171 -4.62 2.63 6.15
N GLU A 172 -4.18 3.81 5.70
CA GLU A 172 -5.11 4.88 5.34
C GLU A 172 -5.87 4.58 4.04
N ILE A 173 -5.26 3.87 3.08
CA ILE A 173 -5.97 3.34 1.89
C ILE A 173 -7.07 2.38 2.33
N GLU A 174 -6.75 1.43 3.21
CA GLU A 174 -7.72 0.45 3.71
C GLU A 174 -8.88 1.12 4.46
N LYS A 175 -8.57 2.07 5.36
CA LYS A 175 -9.61 2.88 6.02
C LYS A 175 -10.45 3.68 5.03
N THR A 176 -9.85 4.17 3.95
CA THR A 176 -10.58 4.94 2.94
C THR A 176 -11.60 4.07 2.21
N LEU A 177 -11.19 2.86 1.81
CA LEU A 177 -12.03 1.93 1.06
C LEU A 177 -13.14 1.30 1.91
N ASN A 178 -12.89 1.07 3.20
CA ASN A 178 -13.80 0.29 4.03
C ASN A 178 -14.57 1.13 5.07
N ILE A 179 -14.04 2.29 5.49
CA ILE A 179 -14.63 3.10 6.56
C ILE A 179 -15.14 4.43 6.01
N ARG A 180 -14.28 5.18 5.31
CA ARG A 180 -14.59 6.55 4.83
C ARG A 180 -15.65 6.56 3.74
N PHE A 181 -15.65 5.53 2.91
CA PHE A 181 -16.65 5.30 1.88
C PHE A 181 -17.27 3.92 2.08
N GLN A 182 -18.57 3.87 2.27
CA GLN A 182 -19.34 2.62 2.28
C GLN A 182 -20.56 2.81 1.40
N THR A 183 -20.94 1.79 0.65
CA THR A 183 -22.09 1.84 -0.24
C THR A 183 -22.96 0.61 -0.02
N GLY A 184 -24.23 0.74 -0.37
CA GLY A 184 -25.14 -0.39 -0.36
C GLY A 184 -26.45 -0.05 -1.02
N GLU A 185 -27.31 -1.05 -1.07
CA GLU A 185 -28.65 -0.93 -1.63
C GLU A 185 -29.67 -1.42 -0.62
N ILE A 186 -30.85 -0.82 -0.64
CA ILE A 186 -31.95 -1.20 0.24
C ILE A 186 -33.28 -0.90 -0.44
N VAL A 187 -34.30 -1.69 -0.10
CA VAL A 187 -35.67 -1.48 -0.56
C VAL A 187 -36.54 -1.06 0.62
N ILE A 188 -37.26 0.05 0.46
CA ILE A 188 -38.29 0.47 1.42
C ILE A 188 -39.64 0.04 0.87
N TYR A 189 -40.31 -0.83 1.62
CA TYR A 189 -41.67 -1.27 1.30
C TYR A 189 -42.69 -0.34 1.95
N ASN A 190 -43.61 0.18 1.13
CA ASN A 190 -44.72 1.00 1.56
C ASN A 190 -46.03 0.35 1.15
N ARG A 191 -46.35 -0.74 1.85
CA ARG A 191 -47.58 -1.51 1.69
C ARG A 191 -48.30 -1.68 3.02
N GLY A 192 -49.59 -1.94 2.95
CA GLY A 192 -50.41 -2.08 4.15
C GLY A 192 -51.90 -2.09 3.84
N ILE A 193 -52.69 -1.83 4.89
CA ILE A 193 -54.15 -2.00 4.87
C ILE A 193 -54.79 -0.65 5.19
N ILE A 194 -55.80 -0.28 4.42
CA ILE A 194 -56.59 0.93 4.67
C ILE A 194 -57.75 0.58 5.60
N ASN A 195 -58.50 -0.48 5.27
CA ASN A 195 -59.61 -0.97 6.07
C ASN A 195 -59.86 -2.47 5.81
N GLY A 196 -60.61 -3.12 6.71
CA GLY A 196 -61.02 -4.52 6.58
C GLY A 196 -59.88 -5.52 6.78
N LEU A 197 -59.96 -6.63 6.04
CA LEU A 197 -59.07 -7.80 6.15
C LEU A 197 -59.01 -8.37 7.57
N ASP A 198 -60.13 -8.40 8.28
CA ASP A 198 -60.23 -9.03 9.59
C ASP A 198 -60.35 -10.55 9.45
N VAL A 199 -59.59 -11.28 10.27
CA VAL A 199 -59.57 -12.74 10.25
C VAL A 199 -60.68 -13.31 11.13
N SER A 200 -61.34 -14.35 10.62
CA SER A 200 -62.22 -15.21 11.40
C SER A 200 -61.93 -16.69 11.12
N LYS A 201 -62.13 -17.55 12.11
CA LYS A 201 -61.95 -19.01 11.95
C LYS A 201 -63.11 -19.57 11.14
N SER A 202 -62.83 -20.46 10.20
CA SER A 202 -63.88 -21.17 9.48
C SER A 202 -64.59 -22.15 10.42
N THR A 203 -65.91 -22.26 10.26
CA THR A 203 -66.74 -23.26 10.93
C THR A 203 -67.12 -24.42 10.02
N THR A 204 -66.74 -24.36 8.73
CA THR A 204 -67.19 -25.31 7.69
C THR A 204 -66.03 -25.97 6.95
N ALA A 205 -64.87 -25.32 6.84
CA ALA A 205 -63.67 -25.88 6.23
C ALA A 205 -62.58 -26.14 7.27
N THR A 206 -61.97 -27.31 7.19
CA THR A 206 -60.92 -27.77 8.09
C THR A 206 -59.69 -26.86 7.98
N ARG A 207 -59.29 -26.28 9.12
CA ARG A 207 -58.10 -25.44 9.32
C ARG A 207 -58.02 -24.20 8.45
N ASN A 208 -59.14 -23.75 7.90
CA ASN A 208 -59.17 -22.55 7.09
C ASN A 208 -59.65 -21.33 7.89
N VAL A 209 -59.26 -20.15 7.41
CA VAL A 209 -59.76 -18.87 7.89
C VAL A 209 -60.52 -18.12 6.79
N ASN A 210 -61.42 -17.24 7.21
CA ASN A 210 -62.07 -16.26 6.34
C ASN A 210 -61.47 -14.88 6.58
N ILE A 211 -61.49 -14.06 5.53
CA ILE A 211 -61.02 -12.68 5.56
C ILE A 211 -62.14 -11.78 5.07
N THR A 212 -62.48 -10.75 5.85
CA THR A 212 -63.49 -9.77 5.45
C THR A 212 -63.01 -8.95 4.26
N SER A 213 -63.95 -8.45 3.46
CA SER A 213 -63.64 -7.47 2.41
C SER A 213 -62.97 -6.22 2.99
N GLY A 214 -62.25 -5.50 2.14
CA GLY A 214 -61.53 -4.29 2.54
C GLY A 214 -60.69 -3.70 1.43
N GLN A 215 -59.66 -2.95 1.81
CA GLN A 215 -58.77 -2.27 0.88
C GLN A 215 -57.34 -2.31 1.38
N VAL A 216 -56.41 -2.60 0.46
CA VAL A 216 -54.97 -2.59 0.71
C VAL A 216 -54.28 -1.62 -0.23
N PHE A 217 -53.05 -1.26 0.10
CA PHE A 217 -52.16 -0.56 -0.81
C PHE A 217 -50.86 -1.34 -0.98
N LEU A 218 -50.46 -1.54 -2.23
CA LEU A 218 -49.17 -2.09 -2.65
C LEU A 218 -48.87 -1.65 -4.09
N GLU A 219 -47.60 -1.74 -4.49
CA GLU A 219 -47.13 -1.36 -5.83
C GLU A 219 -47.54 0.08 -6.25
N GLY A 220 -47.73 0.97 -5.26
CA GLY A 220 -48.21 2.34 -5.47
C GLY A 220 -49.69 2.46 -5.84
N ARG A 221 -50.50 1.43 -5.61
CA ARG A 221 -51.93 1.38 -5.97
C ARG A 221 -52.78 1.02 -4.75
N VAL A 222 -54.01 1.53 -4.73
CA VAL A 222 -55.04 1.04 -3.81
C VAL A 222 -55.82 -0.05 -4.52
N LEU A 223 -55.88 -1.23 -3.90
CA LEU A 223 -56.53 -2.40 -4.46
C LEU A 223 -57.67 -2.86 -3.54
N PRO A 224 -58.89 -3.06 -4.07
CA PRO A 224 -59.98 -3.63 -3.31
C PRO A 224 -59.73 -5.11 -3.05
N VAL A 225 -60.22 -5.58 -1.90
CA VAL A 225 -60.20 -7.00 -1.52
C VAL A 225 -61.64 -7.43 -1.33
N ASP A 226 -62.08 -8.39 -2.15
CA ASP A 226 -63.38 -9.04 -2.00
C ASP A 226 -63.40 -9.86 -0.70
N GLU A 227 -64.58 -10.24 -0.20
CA GLU A 227 -64.66 -11.18 0.92
C GLU A 227 -64.08 -12.55 0.49
N LEU A 228 -63.16 -13.09 1.29
CA LEU A 228 -62.48 -14.35 0.98
C LEU A 228 -62.85 -15.41 2.02
N ALA A 229 -63.78 -16.29 1.65
CA ALA A 229 -64.17 -17.42 2.48
C ALA A 229 -63.20 -18.60 2.31
N ASN A 230 -62.79 -19.20 3.42
CA ASN A 230 -61.92 -20.39 3.47
C ASN A 230 -60.60 -20.24 2.67
N THR A 231 -60.01 -19.04 2.66
CA THR A 231 -58.92 -18.64 1.73
C THR A 231 -57.54 -19.17 2.13
N ALA A 232 -57.19 -19.13 3.42
CA ALA A 232 -55.88 -19.56 3.90
C ALA A 232 -56.02 -20.76 4.84
N ASN A 233 -55.21 -21.80 4.59
CA ASN A 233 -55.13 -23.00 5.42
C ASN A 233 -53.98 -22.88 6.42
N ILE A 234 -54.26 -23.06 7.71
CA ILE A 234 -53.25 -23.04 8.77
C ILE A 234 -52.60 -24.43 8.86
N PRO A 235 -51.27 -24.56 8.71
CA PRO A 235 -50.59 -25.86 8.78
C PRO A 235 -50.80 -26.57 10.12
N SER A 236 -50.85 -27.91 10.09
CA SER A 236 -50.86 -28.72 11.32
C SER A 236 -49.48 -28.74 11.99
N ASN A 237 -49.46 -28.72 13.32
CA ASN A 237 -48.27 -28.84 14.14
C ASN A 237 -48.31 -30.15 14.95
N PRO A 238 -47.82 -31.29 14.41
CA PRO A 238 -47.75 -32.54 15.14
C PRO A 238 -46.61 -32.59 16.19
N ASP A 239 -45.77 -31.56 16.25
CA ASP A 239 -44.58 -31.55 17.09
C ASP A 239 -44.90 -31.28 18.58
N THR A 240 -43.88 -31.40 19.42
CA THR A 240 -43.97 -31.24 20.88
C THR A 240 -43.83 -29.80 21.35
N THR A 241 -43.58 -28.84 20.45
CA THR A 241 -43.41 -27.42 20.77
C THR A 241 -44.36 -26.56 19.93
N ALA A 242 -44.75 -25.41 20.45
CA ALA A 242 -45.58 -24.47 19.71
C ALA A 242 -44.77 -23.83 18.57
N LYS A 243 -45.42 -23.66 17.41
CA LYS A 243 -44.82 -23.10 16.20
C LYS A 243 -45.62 -21.92 15.69
N TYR A 244 -45.03 -21.12 14.81
CA TYR A 244 -45.68 -19.94 14.26
C TYR A 244 -45.87 -20.04 12.75
N CYS A 245 -46.90 -19.42 12.22
CA CYS A 245 -47.02 -19.14 10.79
C CYS A 245 -47.64 -17.76 10.60
N TYR A 246 -47.56 -17.22 9.40
CA TYR A 246 -48.04 -15.88 9.10
C TYR A 246 -49.14 -15.92 8.06
N LEU A 247 -50.25 -15.25 8.36
CA LEU A 247 -51.21 -14.87 7.33
C LEU A 247 -50.71 -13.62 6.62
N TYR A 248 -50.70 -13.66 5.31
CA TYR A 248 -50.26 -12.53 4.48
C TYR A 248 -51.16 -12.38 3.24
N ALA A 249 -51.38 -11.14 2.84
CA ALA A 249 -52.05 -10.82 1.58
C ALA A 249 -51.02 -10.64 0.46
N TYR A 250 -51.33 -11.08 -0.75
CA TYR A 250 -50.47 -10.94 -1.92
C TYR A 250 -51.30 -10.67 -3.17
N LEU A 251 -50.66 -10.07 -4.19
CA LEU A 251 -51.25 -9.88 -5.50
C LEU A 251 -51.05 -11.15 -6.31
N ASN A 252 -52.15 -11.78 -6.73
CA ASN A 252 -52.11 -12.95 -7.58
C ASN A 252 -51.89 -12.57 -9.06
N ASP A 253 -51.63 -13.57 -9.91
CA ASP A 253 -51.34 -13.39 -11.34
C ASP A 253 -52.50 -12.73 -12.13
N VAL A 254 -53.71 -12.73 -11.57
CA VAL A 254 -54.91 -12.12 -12.17
C VAL A 254 -55.08 -10.66 -11.72
N GLY A 255 -54.17 -10.13 -10.90
CA GLY A 255 -54.21 -8.76 -10.39
C GLY A 255 -55.21 -8.55 -9.26
N LYS A 256 -55.64 -9.61 -8.58
CA LYS A 256 -56.48 -9.55 -7.38
C LYS A 256 -55.68 -9.87 -6.12
N ILE A 257 -56.14 -9.34 -5.00
CA ILE A 257 -55.56 -9.67 -3.70
C ILE A 257 -56.15 -10.98 -3.21
N ASP A 258 -55.27 -11.89 -2.83
CA ASP A 258 -55.59 -13.15 -2.18
C ASP A 258 -54.80 -13.26 -0.87
N VAL A 259 -55.18 -14.20 -0.01
CA VAL A 259 -54.56 -14.41 1.30
C VAL A 259 -54.08 -15.84 1.43
N ALA A 260 -52.83 -16.01 1.87
CA ALA A 260 -52.24 -17.30 2.13
C ALA A 260 -51.66 -17.35 3.55
N CYS A 261 -51.30 -18.57 3.96
CA CYS A 261 -50.54 -18.83 5.18
C CYS A 261 -49.18 -19.40 4.81
N THR A 262 -48.12 -18.95 5.49
CA THR A 262 -46.80 -19.57 5.38
C THR A 262 -46.82 -20.99 5.96
N LEU A 263 -45.79 -21.79 5.67
CA LEU A 263 -45.53 -22.98 6.47
C LEU A 263 -45.10 -22.58 7.89
N LEU A 264 -45.01 -23.58 8.77
CA LEU A 264 -44.59 -23.36 10.14
C LEU A 264 -43.13 -22.90 10.20
N ASP A 265 -42.90 -21.86 10.99
CA ASP A 265 -41.64 -21.19 11.27
C ASP A 265 -40.95 -20.59 10.03
N GLU A 266 -41.71 -20.37 8.96
CA GLU A 266 -41.24 -19.65 7.76
C GLU A 266 -41.54 -18.15 7.82
N GLU A 267 -40.73 -17.37 7.11
CA GLU A 267 -40.95 -15.94 6.91
C GLU A 267 -42.00 -15.68 5.82
N ILE A 268 -42.55 -14.47 5.83
CA ILE A 268 -43.50 -14.04 4.80
C ILE A 268 -42.75 -13.91 3.47
N PRO A 269 -43.26 -14.48 2.38
CA PRO A 269 -42.65 -14.36 1.07
C PRO A 269 -42.48 -12.90 0.64
N GLU A 270 -41.46 -12.64 -0.19
CA GLU A 270 -41.23 -11.32 -0.75
C GLU A 270 -42.49 -10.82 -1.45
N GLY A 271 -42.84 -9.57 -1.19
CA GLY A 271 -44.03 -8.96 -1.76
C GLY A 271 -45.30 -9.07 -0.89
N GLY A 272 -45.31 -9.96 0.11
CA GLY A 272 -46.47 -10.16 0.99
C GLY A 272 -46.74 -8.99 1.94
N ILE A 273 -48.02 -8.72 2.20
CA ILE A 273 -48.47 -7.79 3.25
C ILE A 273 -48.78 -8.61 4.52
N PRO A 274 -48.06 -8.41 5.64
CA PRO A 274 -48.34 -9.12 6.89
C PRO A 274 -49.73 -8.80 7.42
N LEU A 275 -50.49 -9.84 7.78
CA LEU A 275 -51.79 -9.72 8.45
C LEU A 275 -51.70 -10.15 9.91
N TYR A 276 -51.52 -11.44 10.15
CA TYR A 276 -51.56 -11.98 11.51
C TYR A 276 -50.40 -12.94 11.72
N LYS A 277 -49.80 -12.87 12.90
CA LYS A 277 -48.95 -13.94 13.42
C LYS A 277 -49.84 -14.98 14.10
N VAL A 278 -49.82 -16.20 13.59
CA VAL A 278 -50.63 -17.31 14.10
C VAL A 278 -49.74 -18.20 14.95
N THR A 279 -50.19 -18.51 16.16
CA THR A 279 -49.50 -19.46 17.05
C THR A 279 -50.25 -20.77 17.06
N VAL A 280 -49.59 -21.84 16.62
CA VAL A 280 -50.14 -23.19 16.51
C VAL A 280 -49.55 -24.03 17.64
N PRO A 281 -50.35 -24.41 18.66
CA PRO A 281 -49.86 -25.18 19.81
C PRO A 281 -49.23 -26.53 19.41
N ALA A 282 -48.40 -27.07 20.30
CA ALA A 282 -47.85 -28.42 20.17
C ALA A 282 -48.96 -29.46 20.02
N GLY A 283 -48.78 -30.41 19.10
CA GLY A 283 -49.73 -31.48 18.81
C GLY A 283 -51.05 -31.02 18.18
N ASN A 284 -51.18 -29.77 17.74
CA ASN A 284 -52.40 -29.25 17.10
C ASN A 284 -52.49 -29.75 15.64
N THR A 285 -53.47 -30.59 15.35
CA THR A 285 -53.64 -31.24 14.02
C THR A 285 -55.08 -31.12 13.54
N GLU A 286 -55.32 -31.48 12.28
CA GLU A 286 -56.67 -31.52 11.70
C GLU A 286 -57.62 -32.46 12.47
N SER A 287 -57.08 -33.51 13.10
CA SER A 287 -57.88 -34.51 13.80
C SER A 287 -58.39 -34.04 15.16
N ASN A 288 -57.66 -33.15 15.85
CA ASN A 288 -57.98 -32.75 17.22
C ASN A 288 -58.41 -31.28 17.35
N ASP A 289 -58.10 -30.44 16.37
CA ASP A 289 -58.56 -29.05 16.31
C ASP A 289 -58.85 -28.62 14.86
N PRO A 290 -59.85 -29.24 14.20
CA PRO A 290 -60.17 -28.95 12.80
C PRO A 290 -60.63 -27.50 12.58
N TYR A 291 -61.17 -26.82 13.58
CA TYR A 291 -61.70 -25.44 13.47
C TYR A 291 -60.85 -24.41 14.24
N LEU A 292 -59.58 -24.76 14.51
CA LEU A 292 -58.56 -23.84 15.03
C LEU A 292 -58.93 -23.21 16.39
N THR A 293 -59.73 -23.87 17.22
CA THR A 293 -60.21 -23.35 18.51
C THR A 293 -59.05 -22.95 19.42
N SER A 294 -58.01 -23.79 19.51
CA SER A 294 -56.84 -23.59 20.36
C SER A 294 -55.74 -22.72 19.74
N VAL A 295 -55.86 -22.37 18.45
CA VAL A 295 -54.93 -21.50 17.73
C VAL A 295 -55.23 -20.03 18.02
N THR A 296 -54.18 -19.23 18.24
CA THR A 296 -54.28 -17.79 18.55
C THR A 296 -53.73 -16.92 17.43
N PHE A 297 -54.39 -15.78 17.20
CA PHE A 297 -54.05 -14.81 16.16
C PHE A 297 -53.61 -13.50 16.81
N ALA A 298 -52.39 -13.06 16.52
CA ALA A 298 -51.88 -11.76 16.91
C ALA A 298 -51.88 -10.82 15.69
N ASP A 299 -52.57 -9.69 15.80
CA ASP A 299 -52.65 -8.69 14.74
C ASP A 299 -51.29 -7.98 14.60
N ILE A 300 -50.69 -8.08 13.40
CA ILE A 300 -49.42 -7.42 13.06
C ILE A 300 -49.60 -6.50 11.84
N ARG A 301 -50.84 -6.20 11.46
CA ARG A 301 -51.17 -5.38 10.31
C ARG A 301 -50.65 -3.96 10.47
N ARG A 302 -50.02 -3.43 9.42
CA ARG A 302 -49.87 -1.99 9.25
C ARG A 302 -51.19 -1.41 8.73
N LYS A 303 -51.95 -0.77 9.62
CA LYS A 303 -53.21 -0.10 9.28
C LYS A 303 -52.99 1.40 9.09
N GLU A 304 -53.34 1.89 7.91
CA GLU A 304 -53.24 3.30 7.51
C GLU A 304 -54.59 3.76 6.93
N PRO A 305 -55.59 4.06 7.78
CA PRO A 305 -56.96 4.34 7.34
C PRO A 305 -57.11 5.56 6.42
N ASN A 306 -56.10 6.41 6.36
CA ASN A 306 -56.12 7.68 5.62
C ASN A 306 -55.10 7.72 4.48
N TYR A 307 -54.48 6.59 4.16
CA TYR A 307 -53.70 6.45 2.93
C TYR A 307 -54.63 6.69 1.72
N PRO A 308 -54.20 7.40 0.66
CA PRO A 308 -52.86 7.94 0.42
C PRO A 308 -52.64 9.38 0.90
N LEU A 309 -53.64 10.02 1.54
CA LEU A 309 -53.58 11.42 1.93
C LEU A 309 -52.58 11.66 3.07
N TYR A 310 -52.57 10.78 4.08
CA TYR A 310 -51.56 10.80 5.12
C TYR A 310 -51.24 9.38 5.60
N MET A 311 -50.00 9.18 6.05
CA MET A 311 -49.56 7.96 6.74
C MET A 311 -49.30 8.28 8.21
N SER A 312 -49.78 7.42 9.10
CA SER A 312 -49.64 7.54 10.56
C SER A 312 -48.21 7.26 10.99
N ALA A 313 -47.52 6.38 10.26
CA ALA A 313 -46.08 6.13 10.41
C ALA A 313 -45.39 6.17 9.05
N SER A 314 -44.26 6.87 8.98
CA SER A 314 -43.37 6.82 7.81
C SER A 314 -42.73 5.45 7.69
N PRO A 315 -42.79 4.80 6.50
CA PRO A 315 -41.97 3.63 6.23
C PRO A 315 -40.51 3.95 6.51
N THR A 316 -39.89 3.12 7.33
CA THR A 316 -38.54 3.33 7.84
C THR A 316 -37.77 2.03 7.74
N VAL A 317 -36.54 2.10 7.25
CA VAL A 317 -35.61 0.98 7.24
C VAL A 317 -34.32 1.40 7.93
N TYR A 318 -33.84 0.55 8.84
CA TYR A 318 -32.52 0.72 9.45
C TYR A 318 -31.47 0.05 8.58
N VAL A 319 -30.40 0.79 8.29
CA VAL A 319 -29.25 0.33 7.53
C VAL A 319 -28.08 0.16 8.51
N PRO A 320 -27.69 -1.09 8.84
CA PRO A 320 -26.46 -1.33 9.60
C PRO A 320 -25.24 -1.07 8.71
N LEU A 321 -24.23 -0.40 9.27
CA LEU A 321 -22.93 -0.28 8.61
C LEU A 321 -22.11 -1.54 8.86
N GLU A 322 -21.47 -2.06 7.80
CA GLU A 322 -20.58 -3.22 7.91
C GLU A 322 -19.36 -2.88 8.78
N THR A 323 -18.79 -1.69 8.58
CA THR A 323 -17.75 -1.17 9.46
C THR A 323 -18.25 0.08 10.19
N PRO A 324 -18.35 0.05 11.53
CA PRO A 324 -18.73 1.23 12.30
C PRO A 324 -17.77 2.40 12.06
N VAL A 325 -18.35 3.59 11.92
CA VAL A 325 -17.60 4.86 11.86
C VAL A 325 -17.42 5.42 13.28
N VAL A 326 -16.56 6.43 13.43
CA VAL A 326 -16.17 6.97 14.74
C VAL A 326 -17.35 7.62 15.48
N ASP A 327 -18.23 8.31 14.75
CA ASP A 327 -19.34 9.09 15.29
C ASP A 327 -20.52 9.19 14.30
N SER A 328 -21.54 9.97 14.65
CA SER A 328 -22.68 10.25 13.78
C SER A 328 -22.42 11.38 12.76
N GLU A 329 -21.23 11.98 12.68
CA GLU A 329 -20.92 13.14 11.84
C GLU A 329 -20.44 12.73 10.44
N TYR A 330 -21.18 11.85 9.76
CA TYR A 330 -20.94 11.45 8.37
C TYR A 330 -22.06 11.95 7.43
N GLN A 331 -21.82 11.95 6.13
CA GLN A 331 -22.86 12.26 5.14
C GLN A 331 -23.35 10.99 4.47
N ILE A 332 -24.64 10.97 4.12
CA ILE A 332 -25.25 9.90 3.33
C ILE A 332 -25.87 10.55 2.09
N ASP A 333 -25.44 10.09 0.93
CA ASP A 333 -26.08 10.41 -0.33
C ASP A 333 -27.02 9.28 -0.72
N ILE A 334 -28.23 9.66 -1.10
CA ILE A 334 -29.28 8.74 -1.52
C ILE A 334 -29.47 8.92 -3.02
N GLU A 335 -29.39 7.82 -3.75
CA GLU A 335 -29.75 7.71 -5.14
C GLU A 335 -30.96 6.79 -5.26
N LEU A 336 -32.03 7.29 -5.88
CA LEU A 336 -33.20 6.48 -6.20
C LEU A 336 -32.94 5.67 -7.46
N VAL A 337 -33.00 4.35 -7.36
CA VAL A 337 -32.76 3.43 -8.47
C VAL A 337 -34.07 3.10 -9.19
N SER A 338 -35.09 2.69 -8.44
CA SER A 338 -36.41 2.37 -9.00
C SER A 338 -37.52 2.47 -7.94
N PHE A 339 -38.77 2.50 -8.40
CA PHE A 339 -39.96 2.48 -7.55
C PHE A 339 -41.18 1.96 -8.31
N SER A 340 -42.19 1.47 -7.57
CA SER A 340 -43.51 1.10 -8.08
C SER A 340 -44.53 2.20 -7.80
N GLY A 341 -45.19 2.70 -8.83
CA GLY A 341 -46.14 3.81 -8.77
C GLY A 341 -45.91 4.83 -9.88
N CYS A 342 -46.39 6.06 -9.71
CA CYS A 342 -46.13 7.17 -10.62
C CYS A 342 -45.27 8.25 -9.96
N GLY A 343 -44.65 9.12 -10.78
CA GLY A 343 -43.72 10.15 -10.28
C GLY A 343 -44.32 11.12 -9.26
N PHE A 344 -45.64 11.35 -9.30
CA PHE A 344 -46.34 12.19 -8.32
C PHE A 344 -46.47 11.55 -6.94
N GLN A 345 -46.27 10.23 -6.84
CA GLN A 345 -46.36 9.46 -5.59
C GLN A 345 -45.01 9.31 -4.90
N LEU A 346 -43.91 9.65 -5.57
CA LEU A 346 -42.56 9.37 -5.08
C LEU A 346 -42.29 10.08 -3.74
N GLY A 347 -42.72 11.33 -3.55
CA GLY A 347 -42.42 12.07 -2.32
C GLY A 347 -40.92 12.24 -2.08
N TYR A 348 -40.49 12.21 -0.81
CA TYR A 348 -39.12 12.38 -0.37
C TYR A 348 -38.60 11.15 0.40
N VAL A 349 -37.34 10.84 0.16
CA VAL A 349 -36.53 9.89 0.93
C VAL A 349 -35.48 10.71 1.68
N TYR A 350 -35.34 10.49 2.99
CA TYR A 350 -34.37 11.23 3.80
C TYR A 350 -33.75 10.35 4.89
N VAL A 351 -32.55 10.72 5.33
CA VAL A 351 -31.82 10.03 6.39
C VAL A 351 -32.08 10.70 7.74
N GLY A 352 -32.21 9.90 8.78
CA GLY A 352 -32.22 10.33 10.16
C GLY A 352 -31.65 9.25 11.08
N ALA A 353 -31.73 9.49 12.40
CA ALA A 353 -31.28 8.56 13.43
C ALA A 353 -29.87 7.98 13.18
N LYS A 354 -28.93 8.84 12.76
CA LYS A 354 -27.55 8.43 12.50
C LYS A 354 -26.82 8.08 13.79
N ALA A 355 -26.12 6.96 13.76
CA ALA A 355 -25.24 6.47 14.80
C ALA A 355 -23.95 5.91 14.18
N ALA A 356 -22.96 5.63 15.03
CA ALA A 356 -21.67 5.06 14.61
C ALA A 356 -21.81 3.74 13.84
N ASN A 357 -22.84 2.96 14.11
CA ASN A 357 -23.06 1.62 13.56
C ASN A 357 -24.18 1.54 12.50
N GLY A 358 -24.77 2.68 12.10
CA GLY A 358 -25.91 2.66 11.18
C GLY A 358 -26.74 3.92 11.20
N PHE A 359 -27.74 3.94 10.34
CA PHE A 359 -28.67 5.06 10.18
C PHE A 359 -30.05 4.54 9.76
N SER A 360 -31.07 5.38 9.85
CA SER A 360 -32.40 5.07 9.34
C SER A 360 -32.73 5.89 8.11
N ILE A 361 -33.31 5.25 7.11
CA ILE A 361 -33.88 5.91 5.93
C ILE A 361 -35.39 5.95 6.12
N TYR A 362 -35.95 7.15 5.98
CA TYR A 362 -37.37 7.44 6.11
C TYR A 362 -37.96 7.80 4.75
N TYR A 363 -39.22 7.43 4.57
CA TYR A 363 -39.99 7.70 3.38
C TYR A 363 -41.31 8.40 3.72
N ASN A 364 -41.74 9.35 2.90
CA ASN A 364 -43.01 10.07 3.10
C ASN A 364 -43.94 10.11 1.88
N GLY A 365 -43.57 9.48 0.77
CA GLY A 365 -44.42 9.38 -0.41
C GLY A 365 -45.42 8.21 -0.32
N SER A 366 -46.18 8.00 -1.39
CA SER A 366 -47.16 6.93 -1.51
C SER A 366 -46.78 5.85 -2.52
N ALA A 367 -45.62 5.94 -3.19
CA ALA A 367 -45.09 4.86 -4.01
C ALA A 367 -44.62 3.69 -3.12
N ASP A 368 -44.38 2.53 -3.73
CA ASP A 368 -43.94 1.29 -3.06
C ASP A 368 -42.68 0.73 -3.75
N ASN A 369 -42.04 -0.29 -3.16
CA ASN A 369 -40.79 -0.89 -3.65
C ASN A 369 -39.71 0.16 -3.96
N ILE A 370 -39.48 1.09 -3.02
CA ILE A 370 -38.53 2.19 -3.25
C ILE A 370 -37.10 1.61 -3.13
N HIS A 371 -36.47 1.35 -4.26
CA HIS A 371 -35.11 0.82 -4.33
C HIS A 371 -34.12 1.98 -4.35
N ILE A 372 -33.27 2.00 -3.33
CA ILE A 372 -32.34 3.08 -3.05
C ILE A 372 -30.94 2.51 -3.02
N LYS A 373 -30.02 3.23 -3.65
CA LYS A 373 -28.59 3.09 -3.43
C LYS A 373 -28.15 4.20 -2.50
N TRP A 374 -27.36 3.86 -1.50
CA TRP A 374 -26.81 4.83 -0.55
C TRP A 374 -25.29 4.83 -0.59
N THR A 375 -24.70 5.99 -0.35
CA THR A 375 -23.26 6.18 -0.22
C THR A 375 -22.96 6.97 1.04
N LEU A 376 -22.22 6.36 1.96
CA LEU A 376 -21.67 7.01 3.14
C LEU A 376 -20.35 7.70 2.81
N ARG A 377 -20.17 8.91 3.34
CA ARG A 377 -18.93 9.68 3.26
C ARG A 377 -18.55 10.24 4.63
N LYS A 378 -17.41 9.79 5.16
CA LYS A 378 -16.79 10.28 6.41
C LYS A 378 -15.32 10.60 6.14
N LEU A 379 -15.01 11.87 5.86
CA LEU A 379 -13.66 12.30 5.45
C LEU A 379 -12.77 12.69 6.63
N ASP A 380 -13.35 13.02 7.77
CA ASP A 380 -12.68 13.20 9.04
C ASP A 380 -12.82 11.91 9.87
N LEU A 381 -11.70 11.23 10.14
CA LEU A 381 -11.65 10.06 11.01
C LEU A 381 -10.89 10.41 12.29
#